data_AF-A0AAW6EEF0-F1
#
_entry.id   AF-A0AAW6EEF0-F1
#
_cell.length_a   1.000
_cell.length_b   1.000
_cell.length_c   1.000
_cell.angle_alpha   90.00
_cell.angle_beta   90.00
_cell.angle_gamma   90.00
#
_symmetry.space_group_name_H-M   'P 1'
#
loop_
_entity.id
_entity.type
_entity.pdbx_description
1 polymer ?
#
loop_
_entity_poly.entity_id
_entity_poly.type
_entity_poly.pdbx_seq_one_letter_code
_entity_poly.pdbx_strand_id
1 'polypeptide(L)'
;MYIVKGFKKNSGVIKETGRKWENYTLFCLKESKDESVTGYETHIAKVSTKVLQETFPNSAAIIDSHVNINYGVRTFGGAEKLVVESIDIIK
;
A
#
# COMPACT_ATOMS: atom_id res chain seq x y z
N MET A 1 -12.13 3.61 1.33
CA MET A 1 -11.45 4.33 2.41
C MET A 1 -10.70 3.35 3.29
N TYR A 2 -9.47 3.73 3.66
CA TYR A 2 -8.56 3.00 4.53
C TYR A 2 -8.00 3.98 5.55
N ILE A 3 -7.71 3.51 6.76
CA ILE A 3 -6.96 4.25 7.78
C ILE A 3 -5.61 3.57 7.92
N VAL A 4 -4.52 4.27 7.63
CA VAL A 4 -3.18 3.70 7.74
C VAL A 4 -2.78 3.65 9.21
N LYS A 5 -2.45 2.48 9.74
CA LYS A 5 -2.02 2.31 11.14
C LYS A 5 -0.54 2.03 11.30
N GLY A 6 0.14 1.71 10.21
CA GLY A 6 1.58 1.56 10.20
C GLY A 6 2.11 1.30 8.82
N PHE A 7 3.43 1.37 8.69
CA PHE A 7 4.11 1.01 7.46
C PHE A 7 5.48 0.42 7.75
N LYS A 8 5.96 -0.41 6.83
CA LYS A 8 7.28 -1.02 6.88
C LYS A 8 7.95 -0.91 5.54
N LYS A 9 9.19 -0.41 5.53
CA LYS A 9 10.08 -0.48 4.37
C LYS A 9 10.54 -1.92 4.17
N ASN A 10 10.43 -2.43 2.95
CA ASN A 10 11.02 -3.70 2.55
C ASN A 10 12.06 -3.44 1.47
N SER A 11 13.15 -4.18 1.52
CA SER A 11 14.22 -4.09 0.54
C SER A 11 14.93 -5.41 0.38
N GLY A 12 15.58 -5.60 -0.77
CA GLY A 12 16.40 -6.78 -1.02
C GLY A 12 17.20 -6.67 -2.32
N VAL A 13 17.79 -7.79 -2.70
CA VAL A 13 18.56 -7.93 -3.94
C VAL A 13 18.01 -9.12 -4.70
N ILE A 14 17.70 -8.93 -5.99
CA ILE A 14 17.31 -10.02 -6.89
C ILE A 14 18.57 -10.81 -7.20
N LYS A 15 18.64 -12.09 -6.78
CA LYS A 15 19.87 -12.89 -6.83
C LYS A 15 20.41 -13.05 -8.25
N GLU A 16 19.51 -13.19 -9.21
CA GLU A 16 19.82 -13.48 -10.62
C GLU A 16 20.38 -12.27 -11.36
N THR A 17 20.01 -11.05 -10.94
CA THR A 17 20.36 -9.81 -11.66
C THR A 17 21.23 -8.87 -10.83
N GLY A 18 21.41 -9.14 -9.54
CA GLY A 18 22.05 -8.22 -8.59
C GLY A 18 21.26 -6.92 -8.35
N ARG A 19 20.08 -6.77 -8.95
CA ARG A 19 19.29 -5.53 -8.86
C ARG A 19 18.72 -5.38 -7.46
N LYS A 20 19.00 -4.24 -6.83
CA LYS A 20 18.35 -3.85 -5.57
C LYS A 20 16.89 -3.51 -5.84
N TRP A 21 16.02 -3.91 -4.92
CA TRP A 21 14.62 -3.55 -4.94
C TRP A 21 14.20 -2.99 -3.59
N GLU A 22 13.19 -2.14 -3.62
CA GLU A 22 12.60 -1.50 -2.46
C GLU A 22 11.10 -1.28 -2.68
N ASN A 23 10.31 -1.48 -1.63
CA ASN A 23 8.91 -1.09 -1.57
C ASN A 23 8.49 -0.88 -0.11
N TYR A 24 7.22 -0.55 0.10
CA TYR A 24 6.64 -0.39 1.42
C TYR A 24 5.42 -1.28 1.57
N THR A 25 5.24 -1.84 2.76
CA THR A 25 3.99 -2.45 3.21
C THR A 25 3.25 -1.44 4.05
N LEU A 26 2.02 -1.09 3.68
CA LEU A 26 1.08 -0.35 4.53
C LEU A 26 0.17 -1.34 5.26
N PHE A 27 0.01 -1.12 6.55
CA PHE A 27 -0.95 -1.81 7.39
C PHE A 27 -2.13 -0.87 7.62
N CYS A 28 -3.30 -1.27 7.14
CA CYS A 28 -4.48 -0.42 7.07
C CYS A 28 -5.66 -1.08 7.79
N LEU A 29 -6.56 -0.24 8.27
CA LEU A 29 -7.93 -0.63 8.59
C LEU A 29 -8.82 -0.21 7.43
N LYS A 30 -9.66 -1.11 6.95
CA LYS A 30 -10.69 -0.82 5.96
C LYS A 30 -12.04 -0.96 6.65
N GLU A 31 -12.93 0.00 6.43
CA GLU A 31 -14.28 -0.11 6.95
C GLU A 31 -14.94 -1.38 6.39
N SER A 32 -15.45 -2.23 7.30
CA SER A 32 -16.08 -3.47 6.89
C SER A 32 -17.41 -3.16 6.20
N LYS A 33 -17.65 -3.82 5.07
CA LYS A 33 -18.97 -3.87 4.43
C LYS A 33 -19.74 -5.14 4.79
N ASP A 34 -19.10 -6.02 5.56
CA ASP A 34 -19.71 -7.23 6.08
C ASP A 34 -20.45 -6.89 7.38
N GLU A 35 -21.77 -7.08 7.38
CA GLU A 35 -22.63 -6.83 8.53
C GLU A 35 -22.28 -7.72 9.75
N SER A 36 -21.53 -8.82 9.54
CA SER A 36 -21.04 -9.68 10.62
C SER A 36 -19.80 -9.13 11.34
N VAL A 37 -19.13 -8.13 10.77
CA VAL A 37 -17.93 -7.49 11.34
C VAL A 37 -18.27 -6.04 11.68
N THR A 38 -18.45 -5.76 12.96
CA THR A 38 -18.66 -4.39 13.45
C THR A 38 -17.34 -3.62 13.41
N GLY A 39 -17.26 -2.61 12.54
CA GLY A 39 -16.15 -1.66 12.49
C GLY A 39 -15.21 -1.85 11.30
N TYR A 40 -14.03 -2.45 11.52
CA TYR A 40 -12.94 -2.44 10.55
C TYR A 40 -12.31 -3.82 10.32
N GLU A 41 -12.00 -4.14 9.07
CA GLU A 41 -11.16 -5.27 8.66
C GLU A 41 -9.70 -4.84 8.49
N THR A 42 -8.76 -5.75 8.76
CA THR A 42 -7.34 -5.49 8.49
C THR A 42 -7.04 -5.63 7.01
N HIS A 43 -6.30 -4.69 6.45
CA HIS A 43 -5.88 -4.70 5.05
C HIS A 43 -4.39 -4.42 4.94
N ILE A 44 -3.72 -5.10 4.01
CA ILE A 44 -2.29 -4.92 3.74
C ILE A 44 -2.10 -4.50 2.29
N ALA A 45 -1.42 -3.39 2.07
CA ALA A 45 -1.11 -2.89 0.73
C ALA A 45 0.40 -2.84 0.50
N LYS A 46 0.87 -3.41 -0.62
CA LYS A 46 2.25 -3.24 -1.07
C LYS A 46 2.30 -2.06 -2.03
N VAL A 47 3.11 -1.06 -1.68
CA VAL A 47 3.18 0.23 -2.36
C VAL A 47 4.61 0.48 -2.81
N SER A 48 4.78 1.01 -4.02
CA SER A 48 6.11 1.40 -4.50
C SER A 48 6.64 2.61 -3.72
N THR A 49 7.96 2.74 -3.61
CA THR A 49 8.59 3.92 -2.99
C THR A 49 8.12 5.22 -3.63
N LYS A 50 7.97 5.24 -4.95
CA LYS A 50 7.49 6.41 -5.72
C LYS A 50 6.11 6.86 -5.26
N VAL A 51 5.13 5.96 -5.31
CA VAL A 51 3.74 6.27 -4.92
C VAL A 51 3.66 6.76 -3.48
N LEU A 52 4.41 6.11 -2.57
CA LEU A 52 4.39 6.51 -1.17
C LEU A 52 4.99 7.91 -0.95
N GLN A 53 6.11 8.24 -1.60
CA GLN A 53 6.79 9.53 -1.46
C GLN A 53 6.01 10.68 -2.12
N GLU A 54 5.37 10.42 -3.26
CA GLU A 54 4.50 11.39 -3.94
C GLU A 54 3.26 11.72 -3.10
N THR A 55 2.71 10.71 -2.40
CA THR A 55 1.54 10.89 -1.53
C THR A 55 1.91 11.53 -0.19
N PHE A 56 3.00 11.05 0.42
CA PHE A 56 3.46 11.45 1.75
C PHE A 56 4.93 11.90 1.72
N PRO A 57 5.20 13.16 1.33
CA PRO A 57 6.56 13.70 1.36
C PRO A 57 7.19 13.66 2.77
N ASN A 58 6.35 13.75 3.81
CA ASN A 58 6.73 13.56 5.20
C ASN A 58 6.15 12.25 5.73
N SER A 59 7.01 11.30 6.09
CA SER A 59 6.60 9.99 6.59
C SER A 59 5.87 10.03 7.93
N ALA A 60 6.04 11.09 8.73
CA ALA A 60 5.32 11.28 9.98
C ALA A 60 3.80 11.48 9.76
N ALA A 61 3.39 11.94 8.58
CA ALA A 61 1.98 12.16 8.23
C ALA A 61 1.27 10.89 7.72
N ILE A 62 1.97 9.76 7.64
CA ILE A 62 1.41 8.50 7.10
C ILE A 62 0.46 7.84 8.11
N ILE A 63 0.85 7.78 9.38
CA ILE A 63 0.08 7.07 10.42
C ILE A 63 -1.19 7.88 10.72
N ASP A 64 -2.30 7.17 10.89
CA ASP A 64 -3.67 7.68 11.07
C ASP A 64 -4.21 8.51 9.90
N SER A 65 -3.52 8.51 8.75
CA SER A 65 -4.07 9.11 7.53
C SER A 65 -5.25 8.30 7.00
N HIS A 66 -6.30 9.01 6.61
CA HIS A 66 -7.43 8.45 5.88
C HIS A 66 -7.11 8.54 4.38
N VAL A 67 -7.18 7.40 3.68
CA VAL A 67 -6.79 7.32 2.28
C VAL A 67 -7.74 6.48 1.44
N ASN A 68 -7.76 6.73 0.14
CA ASN A 68 -8.20 5.76 -0.85
C ASN A 68 -6.97 5.15 -1.52
N ILE A 69 -6.96 3.82 -1.67
CA ILE A 69 -5.90 3.08 -2.35
C ILE A 69 -6.46 2.63 -3.69
N ASN A 70 -5.88 3.12 -4.78
CA ASN A 70 -6.32 2.78 -6.13
C ASN A 70 -5.45 1.65 -6.70
N TYR A 71 -6.11 0.58 -7.10
CA TYR A 71 -5.46 -0.59 -7.66
C TYR A 71 -5.61 -0.64 -9.17
N GLY A 72 -4.51 -0.94 -9.85
CA GLY A 72 -4.50 -1.30 -11.26
C GLY A 72 -4.06 -2.76 -11.43
N VAL A 73 -4.32 -3.32 -12.60
CA VAL A 73 -3.85 -4.66 -12.98
C VAL A 73 -2.60 -4.51 -13.84
N ARG A 74 -1.54 -5.24 -13.49
CA ARG A 74 -0.33 -5.32 -14.32
C ARG A 74 0.06 -6.76 -14.58
N THR A 75 0.55 -6.99 -15.79
CA THR A 75 0.99 -8.30 -16.25
C THR A 75 2.49 -8.45 -16.03
N PHE A 76 2.90 -9.45 -15.25
CA PHE A 76 4.30 -9.79 -15.00
C PHE A 76 4.55 -11.23 -15.43
N GLY A 77 5.33 -11.44 -16.50
CA GLY A 77 5.64 -12.78 -17.00
C GLY A 77 4.39 -13.58 -17.40
N GLY A 78 3.36 -12.91 -17.91
CA GLY A 78 2.08 -13.52 -18.29
C GLY A 78 1.05 -13.66 -17.16
N ALA A 79 1.39 -13.32 -15.92
CA ALA A 79 0.47 -13.34 -14.79
C ALA A 79 -0.01 -11.93 -14.43
N GLU A 80 -1.32 -11.74 -14.36
CA GLU A 80 -1.94 -10.51 -13.86
C GLU A 80 -1.81 -10.41 -12.34
N LYS A 81 -1.43 -9.22 -11.86
CA LYS A 81 -1.35 -8.90 -10.44
C LYS A 81 -1.93 -7.52 -10.18
N LEU A 82 -2.67 -7.41 -9.08
CA LEU A 82 -3.08 -6.11 -8.54
C LEU A 82 -1.86 -5.37 -7.99
N VAL A 83 -1.72 -4.12 -8.38
CA VAL A 83 -0.68 -3.20 -7.90
C VAL A 83 -1.31 -1.90 -7.46
N VAL A 84 -0.75 -1.28 -6.43
CA VAL A 84 -1.16 0.08 -6.02
C VAL A 84 -0.58 1.08 -7.01
N GLU A 85 -1.44 1.83 -7.69
CA GLU A 85 -1.04 2.83 -8.68
C GLU A 85 -1.00 4.24 -8.11
N SER A 86 -1.94 4.56 -7.22
CA SER A 86 -1.98 5.83 -6.51
C SER A 86 -2.64 5.67 -5.14
N ILE A 87 -2.38 6.64 -4.27
CA ILE A 87 -3.03 6.79 -2.98
C ILE A 87 -3.52 8.23 -2.89
N ASP A 88 -4.78 8.41 -2.55
CA ASP A 88 -5.38 9.74 -2.37
C ASP A 88 -5.65 9.96 -0.88
N ILE A 89 -5.15 11.08 -0.34
CA ILE A 89 -5.45 11.47 1.05
C ILE A 89 -6.85 12.07 1.11
N ILE A 90 -7.67 11.55 2.03
CA ILE A 90 -9.01 12.07 2.33
C ILE A 90 -8.85 13.08 3.46
N LYS A 91 -9.31 14.31 3.23
CA LYS A 91 -9.31 15.40 4.22
C LYS A 91 -10.59 15.39 5.05
#